data_AF-A0A4R3Z5S1-F1
#
_entry.id   AF-A0A4R3Z5S1-F1
#
_cell.length_a   1.000
_cell.length_b   1.000
_cell.length_c   1.000
_cell.angle_alpha   90.00
_cell.angle_beta   90.00
_cell.angle_gamma   90.00
#
_symmetry.space_group_name_H-M   'P 1'
#
loop_
_entity.id
_entity.type
_entity.pdbx_description
1 polymer ?
#
loop_
_entity_poly.entity_id
_entity_poly.type
_entity_poly.pdbx_seq_one_letter_code
_entity_poly.pdbx_strand_id
1 'polypeptide(L)'
;MQKYKHPYSHKKHISPVFFLILAFIIILAGIGYLQKNRIQLLIKGYNFTEQNMILQLDEQDIQTYIKNDKIENLEKWNTLSQQHHYLDYSLYQKQHPQTNAKDVVTYIDQFYKLYQPKLNELGYPKNILLQMMQNVSLQDFAYLTQQELPYHKTKEYLSIKGVVYQDLDKYIQSKKKPLDAVLSISYPFIVSPQKVNQTYIVNEPESLTLLIKKGFQLPSSYIPNDLKDVNIPIAKDCENKQLRKEAGQALEKMYQDALKENLHLVINSGYRSFQQQKAIYDDYFQKYDAVTAAGLVAIPGSSEHQLGLSVDLTSQSVINGQWRFFGDTPEYKWVIENAHHYGYILRYPQNKSHITGTTNEPWHFRYVGQKTAKIIYENNWTLEDYVLHYGLSSSTTLQKSNRK
;
A
#
# COMPACT_ATOMS: atom_id res chain seq x y z
N MET A 1 -36.68 -95.95 -31.07
CA MET A 1 -35.35 -95.27 -31.00
C MET A 1 -35.56 -93.77 -31.11
N GLN A 2 -35.37 -93.01 -30.03
CA GLN A 2 -34.73 -91.69 -30.08
C GLN A 2 -34.38 -91.24 -28.66
N LYS A 3 -33.11 -90.85 -28.49
CA LYS A 3 -32.42 -90.64 -27.22
C LYS A 3 -32.74 -89.28 -26.62
N TYR A 4 -32.87 -89.25 -25.29
CA TYR A 4 -32.75 -88.07 -24.44
C TYR A 4 -31.48 -87.27 -24.74
N LYS A 5 -31.60 -85.95 -24.86
CA LYS A 5 -30.53 -84.98 -24.58
C LYS A 5 -31.12 -83.79 -23.84
N HIS A 6 -30.89 -83.73 -22.52
CA HIS A 6 -31.06 -82.52 -21.73
C HIS A 6 -29.92 -81.53 -22.06
N PRO A 7 -30.21 -80.23 -22.27
CA PRO A 7 -29.16 -79.23 -22.33
C PRO A 7 -28.75 -78.85 -20.89
N TYR A 8 -27.51 -79.16 -20.53
CA TYR A 8 -26.89 -78.64 -19.31
C TYR A 8 -26.73 -77.12 -19.46
N SER A 9 -27.60 -76.36 -18.80
CA SER A 9 -27.43 -74.93 -18.56
C SER A 9 -26.35 -74.74 -17.51
N HIS A 10 -25.12 -74.45 -17.92
CA HIS A 10 -24.10 -73.87 -17.03
C HIS A 10 -24.55 -72.48 -16.58
N LYS A 11 -25.33 -72.40 -15.50
CA LYS A 11 -25.46 -71.16 -14.74
C LYS A 11 -24.06 -70.84 -14.22
N LYS A 12 -23.44 -69.76 -14.71
CA LYS A 12 -22.21 -69.22 -14.13
C LYS A 12 -22.50 -68.92 -12.66
N HIS A 13 -22.06 -69.80 -11.77
CA HIS A 13 -22.12 -69.56 -10.33
C HIS A 13 -21.16 -68.43 -10.02
N ILE A 14 -21.69 -67.21 -9.96
CA ILE A 14 -20.97 -66.07 -9.39
C ILE A 14 -20.76 -66.42 -7.92
N SER A 15 -19.50 -66.55 -7.52
CA SER A 15 -19.11 -66.93 -6.16
C SER A 15 -19.75 -65.97 -5.15
N PRO A 16 -20.27 -66.45 -4.01
CA PRO A 16 -20.72 -65.59 -2.90
C PRO A 16 -19.66 -64.58 -2.47
N VAL A 17 -18.37 -64.93 -2.66
CA VAL A 17 -17.21 -64.07 -2.40
C VAL A 17 -17.20 -62.83 -3.30
N PHE A 18 -17.66 -62.95 -4.56
CA PHE A 18 -17.74 -61.80 -5.47
C PHE A 18 -18.77 -60.77 -5.00
N PHE A 19 -19.92 -61.22 -4.49
CA PHE A 19 -20.93 -60.32 -3.92
C PHE A 19 -20.47 -59.67 -2.62
N LEU A 20 -19.70 -60.38 -1.80
CA LEU A 20 -19.06 -59.83 -0.60
C LEU A 20 -18.00 -58.76 -0.94
N ILE A 21 -17.16 -59.01 -1.95
CA ILE A 21 -16.17 -58.04 -2.43
C ILE A 21 -16.86 -56.81 -3.02
N LEU A 22 -17.90 -57.01 -3.84
CA LEU A 22 -18.65 -55.90 -4.43
C LEU A 22 -19.38 -55.07 -3.36
N ALA A 23 -20.00 -55.73 -2.38
CA ALA A 23 -20.63 -55.05 -1.24
C ALA A 23 -19.58 -54.29 -0.41
N PHE A 24 -18.40 -54.86 -0.19
CA PHE A 24 -17.30 -54.20 0.52
C PHE A 24 -16.77 -52.98 -0.26
N ILE A 25 -16.62 -53.06 -1.58
CA ILE A 25 -16.23 -51.93 -2.43
C ILE A 25 -17.30 -50.83 -2.41
N ILE A 26 -18.58 -51.19 -2.44
CA ILE A 26 -19.69 -50.24 -2.35
C ILE A 26 -19.74 -49.57 -0.96
N ILE A 27 -19.49 -50.33 0.11
CA ILE A 27 -19.39 -49.79 1.47
C ILE A 27 -18.19 -48.84 1.58
N LEU A 28 -17.02 -49.21 1.06
CA LEU A 28 -15.84 -48.34 1.03
C LEU A 28 -16.06 -47.09 0.17
N ALA A 29 -16.73 -47.21 -0.98
CA ALA A 29 -17.10 -46.09 -1.83
C ALA A 29 -18.13 -45.18 -1.14
N GLY A 30 -19.09 -45.76 -0.41
CA GLY A 30 -20.07 -45.04 0.39
C GLY A 30 -19.44 -44.30 1.58
N ILE A 31 -18.51 -44.95 2.30
CA ILE A 31 -17.73 -44.33 3.37
C ILE A 31 -16.84 -43.22 2.80
N GLY A 32 -16.19 -43.46 1.66
CA GLY A 32 -15.38 -42.46 0.95
C GLY A 32 -16.20 -41.27 0.45
N TYR A 33 -17.46 -41.50 0.04
CA TYR A 33 -18.40 -40.44 -0.33
C TYR A 33 -18.84 -39.60 0.88
N LEU A 34 -19.18 -40.26 1.99
CA LEU A 34 -19.58 -39.61 3.24
C LEU A 34 -18.43 -38.86 3.94
N GLN A 35 -17.17 -39.27 3.70
CA GLN A 35 -15.97 -38.63 4.24
C GLN A 35 -15.14 -37.87 3.21
N LYS A 36 -15.71 -37.57 2.04
CA LYS A 36 -14.99 -36.94 0.92
C LYS A 36 -14.21 -35.68 1.33
N ASN A 37 -14.87 -34.75 2.02
CA ASN A 37 -14.24 -33.51 2.48
C ASN A 37 -13.10 -33.79 3.46
N ARG A 38 -13.27 -34.78 4.35
CA ARG A 38 -12.28 -35.17 5.34
C ARG A 38 -11.00 -35.73 4.68
N ILE A 39 -11.16 -36.55 3.65
CA ILE A 39 -10.05 -37.08 2.84
C ILE A 39 -9.36 -35.95 2.07
N GLN A 40 -10.12 -35.04 1.47
CA GLN A 40 -9.56 -33.90 0.75
C GLN A 40 -8.74 -32.98 1.67
N LEU A 41 -9.23 -32.71 2.89
CA LEU A 41 -8.51 -31.96 3.90
C LEU A 41 -7.26 -32.71 4.41
N LEU A 42 -7.33 -34.03 4.56
CA LEU A 42 -6.15 -34.85 4.89
C LEU A 42 -5.07 -34.76 3.80
N ILE A 43 -5.44 -34.82 2.53
CA ILE A 43 -4.52 -34.65 1.39
C ILE A 43 -3.87 -33.26 1.41
N LYS A 44 -4.59 -32.24 1.87
CA LYS A 44 -4.05 -30.89 2.11
C LYS A 44 -3.16 -30.78 3.35
N GLY A 45 -3.02 -31.85 4.13
CA GLY A 45 -2.16 -31.90 5.31
C GLY A 45 -2.81 -31.39 6.59
N TYR A 46 -4.14 -31.23 6.64
CA TYR A 46 -4.84 -30.89 7.88
C TYR A 46 -4.86 -32.10 8.82
N ASN A 47 -4.52 -31.89 10.10
CA ASN A 47 -4.60 -32.91 11.13
C ASN A 47 -6.07 -33.20 11.52
N PHE A 48 -6.31 -34.22 12.34
CA PHE A 48 -7.69 -34.62 12.70
C PHE A 48 -8.47 -33.52 13.45
N THR A 49 -7.79 -32.75 14.31
CA THR A 49 -8.36 -31.62 15.06
C THR A 49 -8.75 -30.49 14.11
N GLU A 50 -7.83 -30.08 13.23
CA GLU A 50 -8.07 -29.06 12.21
C GLU A 50 -9.22 -29.45 11.27
N GLN A 51 -9.30 -30.74 10.87
CA GLN A 51 -10.41 -31.25 10.08
C GLN A 51 -11.76 -31.10 10.80
N ASN A 52 -11.83 -31.41 12.10
CA ASN A 52 -13.06 -31.24 12.88
C ASN A 52 -13.49 -29.77 12.95
N MET A 53 -12.53 -28.86 13.11
CA MET A 53 -12.82 -27.43 13.12
C MET A 53 -13.38 -26.95 11.77
N ILE A 54 -12.75 -27.34 10.66
CA ILE A 54 -13.19 -26.94 9.31
C ILE A 54 -14.57 -27.53 8.99
N LEU A 55 -14.82 -28.79 9.38
CA LEU A 55 -16.09 -29.46 9.08
C LEU A 55 -17.30 -28.93 9.88
N GLN A 56 -17.09 -28.02 10.83
CA GLN A 56 -18.17 -27.29 11.51
C GLN A 56 -18.64 -26.04 10.73
N LEU A 57 -17.89 -25.63 9.70
CA LEU A 57 -18.21 -24.47 8.87
C LEU A 57 -19.28 -24.81 7.82
N ASP A 58 -19.80 -23.79 7.14
CA ASP A 58 -20.70 -24.00 6.02
C ASP A 58 -19.99 -24.66 4.82
N GLU A 59 -20.78 -25.21 3.89
CA GLU A 59 -20.24 -25.94 2.75
C GLU A 59 -19.34 -25.07 1.85
N GLN A 60 -19.68 -23.79 1.69
CA GLN A 60 -18.91 -22.87 0.86
C GLN A 60 -17.54 -22.59 1.46
N ASP A 61 -17.48 -22.39 2.77
CA ASP A 61 -16.25 -22.17 3.51
C ASP A 61 -15.40 -23.44 3.53
N ILE A 62 -15.99 -24.63 3.77
CA ILE A 62 -15.28 -25.92 3.66
C ILE A 62 -14.61 -26.07 2.29
N GLN A 63 -15.32 -25.79 1.20
CA GLN A 63 -14.75 -25.86 -0.14
C GLN A 63 -13.60 -24.87 -0.36
N THR A 64 -13.60 -23.75 0.37
CA THR A 64 -12.51 -22.76 0.30
C THR A 64 -11.22 -23.35 0.88
N TYR A 65 -11.26 -24.09 2.00
CA TYR A 65 -10.09 -24.79 2.54
C TYR A 65 -9.60 -25.93 1.63
N ILE A 66 -10.52 -26.61 0.95
CA ILE A 66 -10.17 -27.71 0.03
C ILE A 66 -9.50 -27.18 -1.25
N LYS A 67 -9.87 -25.99 -1.71
CA LYS A 67 -9.33 -25.42 -2.97
C LYS A 67 -7.98 -24.72 -2.76
N ASN A 68 -7.79 -24.04 -1.64
CA ASN A 68 -6.61 -23.21 -1.38
C ASN A 68 -5.46 -23.99 -0.71
N ASP A 69 -4.33 -23.31 -0.52
CA ASP A 69 -3.19 -23.85 0.24
C ASP A 69 -3.54 -24.01 1.72
N LYS A 70 -2.84 -24.92 2.40
CA LYS A 70 -3.05 -25.17 3.83
C LYS A 70 -2.78 -23.89 4.62
N ILE A 71 -3.71 -23.55 5.50
CA ILE A 71 -3.54 -22.52 6.53
C ILE A 71 -2.91 -23.15 7.77
N GLU A 72 -1.83 -22.55 8.25
CA GLU A 72 -1.13 -23.01 9.44
C GLU A 72 -1.81 -22.53 10.73
N ASN A 73 -1.63 -23.31 11.80
CA ASN A 73 -1.98 -22.95 13.17
C ASN A 73 -3.45 -22.55 13.39
N LEU A 74 -4.40 -23.26 12.76
CA LEU A 74 -5.84 -22.99 12.92
C LEU A 74 -6.29 -23.10 14.38
N GLU A 75 -5.74 -24.05 15.14
CA GLU A 75 -6.10 -24.34 16.53
C GLU A 75 -5.98 -23.11 17.44
N LYS A 76 -5.01 -22.23 17.17
CA LYS A 76 -4.82 -20.96 17.90
C LYS A 76 -6.10 -20.13 17.94
N TRP A 77 -6.80 -20.06 16.81
CA TRP A 77 -7.99 -19.22 16.67
C TRP A 77 -9.21 -19.77 17.42
N ASN A 78 -9.30 -21.09 17.57
CA ASN A 78 -10.39 -21.74 18.30
C ASN A 78 -10.41 -21.37 19.79
N THR A 79 -9.24 -21.01 20.34
CA THR A 79 -9.14 -20.55 21.74
C THR A 79 -9.58 -19.10 21.92
N LEU A 80 -9.67 -18.34 20.82
CA LEU A 80 -9.89 -16.90 20.84
C LEU A 80 -11.29 -16.49 20.36
N SER A 81 -11.93 -17.29 19.51
CA SER A 81 -13.27 -17.03 18.97
C SER A 81 -14.15 -18.27 18.92
N GLN A 82 -15.46 -18.06 19.10
CA GLN A 82 -16.53 -19.03 18.85
C GLN A 82 -17.26 -18.81 17.52
N GLN A 83 -16.88 -17.79 16.73
CA GLN A 83 -17.50 -17.47 15.43
C GLN A 83 -16.84 -18.21 14.27
N HIS A 84 -15.68 -18.82 14.50
CA HIS A 84 -15.01 -19.75 13.59
C HIS A 84 -14.64 -19.18 12.20
N HIS A 85 -14.40 -17.87 12.07
CA HIS A 85 -13.90 -17.25 10.83
C HIS A 85 -12.40 -17.48 10.60
N TYR A 86 -11.93 -18.73 10.74
CA TYR A 86 -10.50 -19.05 10.86
C TYR A 86 -9.64 -18.64 9.66
N LEU A 87 -10.19 -18.77 8.45
CA LEU A 87 -9.54 -18.35 7.21
C LEU A 87 -9.29 -16.85 7.22
N ASP A 88 -10.30 -16.07 7.61
CA ASP A 88 -10.23 -14.61 7.58
C ASP A 88 -9.32 -14.07 8.68
N TYR A 89 -9.32 -14.69 9.87
CA TYR A 89 -8.33 -14.36 10.90
C TYR A 89 -6.89 -14.57 10.39
N SER A 90 -6.63 -15.72 9.75
CA SER A 90 -5.32 -16.04 9.22
C SER A 90 -4.88 -15.12 8.07
N LEU A 91 -5.80 -14.82 7.14
CA LEU A 91 -5.52 -13.89 6.03
C LEU A 91 -5.23 -12.48 6.55
N TYR A 92 -6.03 -11.98 7.48
CA TYR A 92 -5.83 -10.67 8.08
C TYR A 92 -4.50 -10.60 8.85
N GLN A 93 -4.20 -11.61 9.68
CA GLN A 93 -2.95 -11.68 10.46
C GLN A 93 -1.70 -11.72 9.57
N LYS A 94 -1.77 -12.41 8.42
CA LYS A 94 -0.67 -12.47 7.44
C LYS A 94 -0.32 -11.09 6.88
N GLN A 95 -1.30 -10.23 6.69
CA GLN A 95 -1.11 -8.87 6.19
C GLN A 95 -0.80 -7.87 7.31
N HIS A 96 -1.20 -8.17 8.53
CA HIS A 96 -0.95 -7.35 9.72
C HIS A 96 -0.14 -8.13 10.76
N PRO A 97 1.14 -8.46 10.46
CA PRO A 97 1.95 -9.31 11.34
C PRO A 97 2.18 -8.70 12.74
N GLN A 98 1.99 -7.38 12.89
CA GLN A 98 2.14 -6.66 14.15
C GLN A 98 0.85 -6.63 14.99
N THR A 99 -0.31 -6.95 14.41
CA THR A 99 -1.58 -7.00 15.16
C THR A 99 -1.63 -8.28 15.96
N ASN A 100 -1.97 -8.21 17.25
CA ASN A 100 -2.09 -9.43 18.04
C ASN A 100 -3.37 -10.20 17.69
N ALA A 101 -3.37 -11.50 17.95
CA ALA A 101 -4.44 -12.40 17.54
C ALA A 101 -5.82 -12.06 18.12
N LYS A 102 -5.88 -11.49 19.33
CA LYS A 102 -7.14 -11.10 19.97
C LYS A 102 -7.77 -9.91 19.26
N ASP A 103 -6.96 -8.94 18.85
CA ASP A 103 -7.43 -7.78 18.07
C ASP A 103 -7.87 -8.19 16.67
N VAL A 104 -7.17 -9.14 16.04
CA VAL A 104 -7.60 -9.74 14.75
C VAL A 104 -8.99 -10.36 14.90
N VAL A 105 -9.17 -11.25 15.87
CA VAL A 105 -10.47 -11.90 16.13
C VAL A 105 -11.55 -10.85 16.41
N THR A 106 -11.25 -9.88 17.27
CA THR A 106 -12.20 -8.82 17.63
C THR A 106 -12.66 -8.04 16.41
N TYR A 107 -11.72 -7.64 15.56
CA TYR A 107 -12.01 -6.91 14.33
C TYR A 107 -12.90 -7.73 13.38
N ILE A 108 -12.50 -8.96 13.07
CA ILE A 108 -13.18 -9.82 12.09
C ILE A 108 -14.58 -10.20 12.60
N ASP A 109 -14.71 -10.58 13.86
CA ASP A 109 -16.00 -10.95 14.44
C ASP A 109 -16.97 -9.75 14.51
N GLN A 110 -16.47 -8.56 14.87
CA GLN A 110 -17.28 -7.35 14.84
C GLN A 110 -17.73 -7.01 13.42
N PHE A 111 -16.86 -7.18 12.42
CA PHE A 111 -17.23 -6.96 11.03
C PHE A 111 -18.38 -7.86 10.60
N TYR A 112 -18.24 -9.17 10.80
CA TYR A 112 -19.25 -10.15 10.39
C TYR A 112 -20.57 -9.95 11.13
N LYS A 113 -20.50 -9.67 12.44
CA LYS A 113 -21.69 -9.45 13.26
C LYS A 113 -22.42 -8.16 12.93
N LEU A 114 -21.70 -7.05 12.74
CA LEU A 114 -22.31 -5.71 12.71
C LEU A 114 -22.54 -5.18 11.29
N TYR A 115 -21.69 -5.54 10.33
CA TYR A 115 -21.66 -4.84 9.04
C TYR A 115 -21.93 -5.75 7.85
N GLN A 116 -21.48 -7.00 7.85
CA GLN A 116 -21.65 -7.91 6.70
C GLN A 116 -23.12 -8.06 6.25
N PRO A 117 -24.13 -8.25 7.13
CA PRO A 117 -25.51 -8.42 6.69
C PRO A 117 -26.01 -7.21 5.87
N LYS A 118 -25.81 -6.00 6.38
CA LYS A 118 -26.21 -4.77 5.69
C LYS A 118 -25.39 -4.53 4.42
N LEU A 119 -24.10 -4.86 4.42
CA LEU A 119 -23.27 -4.73 3.21
C LEU A 119 -23.70 -5.71 2.11
N ASN A 120 -24.16 -6.91 2.47
CA ASN A 120 -24.75 -7.86 1.51
C ASN A 120 -26.05 -7.28 0.91
N GLU A 121 -26.93 -6.67 1.72
CA GLU A 121 -28.12 -5.97 1.23
C GLU A 121 -27.77 -4.80 0.29
N LEU A 122 -26.69 -4.06 0.60
CA LEU A 122 -26.16 -2.99 -0.24
C LEU A 122 -25.41 -3.48 -1.50
N GLY A 123 -25.34 -4.80 -1.68
CA GLY A 123 -24.80 -5.45 -2.89
C GLY A 123 -23.29 -5.56 -2.94
N TYR A 124 -22.59 -5.50 -1.80
CA TYR A 124 -21.14 -5.73 -1.74
C TYR A 124 -20.82 -7.22 -1.89
N PRO A 125 -20.05 -7.63 -2.91
CA PRO A 125 -19.67 -9.03 -3.09
C PRO A 125 -18.75 -9.53 -1.96
N LYS A 126 -18.88 -10.80 -1.54
CA LYS A 126 -18.02 -11.42 -0.48
C LYS A 126 -16.53 -11.22 -0.76
N ASN A 127 -16.08 -11.42 -2.00
CA ASN A 127 -14.67 -11.23 -2.37
C ASN A 127 -14.19 -9.78 -2.23
N ILE A 128 -15.06 -8.79 -2.48
CA ILE A 128 -14.74 -7.37 -2.29
C ILE A 128 -14.67 -7.05 -0.80
N LEU A 129 -15.61 -7.54 0.00
CA LEU A 129 -15.58 -7.37 1.46
C LEU A 129 -14.30 -7.94 2.08
N LEU A 130 -13.91 -9.15 1.66
CA LEU A 130 -12.66 -9.77 2.10
C LEU A 130 -11.42 -8.95 1.71
N GLN A 131 -11.40 -8.30 0.54
CA GLN A 131 -10.32 -7.39 0.15
C GLN A 131 -10.34 -6.09 0.96
N MET A 132 -11.53 -5.54 1.23
CA MET A 132 -11.68 -4.33 2.03
C MET A 132 -11.20 -4.56 3.46
N MET A 133 -11.56 -5.68 4.09
CA MET A 133 -11.13 -6.02 5.45
C MET A 133 -9.61 -6.00 5.66
N GLN A 134 -8.83 -6.06 4.59
CA GLN A 134 -7.37 -6.01 4.63
C GLN A 134 -6.81 -4.61 4.86
N ASN A 135 -7.57 -3.55 4.58
CA ASN A 135 -7.03 -2.19 4.56
C ASN A 135 -7.99 -1.14 5.14
N VAL A 136 -9.13 -1.59 5.68
CA VAL A 136 -10.27 -0.73 6.04
C VAL A 136 -10.61 -0.90 7.51
N SER A 137 -10.96 0.18 8.19
CA SER A 137 -11.33 0.15 9.61
C SER A 137 -12.80 -0.24 9.81
N LEU A 138 -13.17 -0.68 11.01
CA LEU A 138 -14.59 -0.88 11.36
C LEU A 138 -15.40 0.42 11.27
N GLN A 139 -14.75 1.58 11.45
CA GLN A 139 -15.40 2.88 11.32
C GLN A 139 -15.78 3.18 9.86
N ASP A 140 -14.97 2.75 8.90
CA ASP A 140 -15.28 2.89 7.47
C ASP A 140 -16.49 2.01 7.09
N PHE A 141 -16.53 0.76 7.57
CA PHE A 141 -17.69 -0.12 7.38
C PHE A 141 -18.96 0.41 8.07
N ALA A 142 -18.81 0.97 9.27
CA ALA A 142 -19.90 1.66 9.96
C ALA A 142 -20.41 2.83 9.11
N TYR A 143 -19.52 3.61 8.51
CA TYR A 143 -19.91 4.72 7.65
C TYR A 143 -20.68 4.25 6.40
N LEU A 144 -20.17 3.23 5.69
CA LEU A 144 -20.85 2.65 4.51
C LEU A 144 -22.27 2.18 4.83
N THR A 145 -22.44 1.50 5.96
CA THR A 145 -23.72 0.95 6.38
C THR A 145 -24.68 2.03 6.88
N GLN A 146 -24.20 3.01 7.64
CA GLN A 146 -24.99 4.14 8.14
C GLN A 146 -25.47 5.07 7.04
N GLN A 147 -24.64 5.32 6.03
CA GLN A 147 -24.99 6.15 4.87
C GLN A 147 -25.74 5.36 3.78
N GLU A 148 -25.99 4.07 4.00
CA GLU A 148 -26.66 3.15 3.08
C GLU A 148 -26.10 3.20 1.64
N LEU A 149 -24.77 3.26 1.51
CA LEU A 149 -24.10 3.48 0.22
C LEU A 149 -24.00 2.19 -0.60
N PRO A 150 -24.78 2.03 -1.70
CA PRO A 150 -24.79 0.77 -2.45
C PRO A 150 -23.52 0.56 -3.26
N TYR A 151 -23.07 -0.69 -3.37
CA TYR A 151 -21.81 -1.03 -4.04
C TYR A 151 -21.74 -0.54 -5.49
N HIS A 152 -22.84 -0.63 -6.25
CA HIS A 152 -22.86 -0.18 -7.65
C HIS A 152 -22.56 1.31 -7.82
N LYS A 153 -22.78 2.14 -6.78
CA LYS A 153 -22.45 3.58 -6.78
C LYS A 153 -21.04 3.87 -6.25
N THR A 154 -20.50 3.00 -5.39
CA THR A 154 -19.20 3.24 -4.74
C THR A 154 -18.03 2.55 -5.45
N LYS A 155 -18.28 1.48 -6.23
CA LYS A 155 -17.25 0.59 -6.81
C LYS A 155 -16.12 1.31 -7.55
N GLU A 156 -16.42 2.38 -8.27
CA GLU A 156 -15.41 3.12 -9.04
C GLU A 156 -14.48 3.91 -8.12
N TYR A 157 -15.02 4.51 -7.06
CA TYR A 157 -14.23 5.22 -6.05
C TYR A 157 -13.40 4.27 -5.20
N LEU A 158 -13.97 3.14 -4.79
CA LEU A 158 -13.29 2.13 -3.97
C LEU A 158 -12.05 1.52 -4.65
N SER A 159 -11.98 1.58 -5.97
CA SER A 159 -10.81 1.13 -6.74
C SER A 159 -9.65 2.13 -6.77
N ILE A 160 -9.87 3.36 -6.30
CA ILE A 160 -8.87 4.43 -6.34
C ILE A 160 -8.03 4.41 -5.06
N LYS A 161 -6.71 4.38 -5.24
CA LYS A 161 -5.76 4.54 -4.13
C LYS A 161 -5.94 5.89 -3.44
N GLY A 162 -6.00 5.87 -2.11
CA GLY A 162 -6.33 7.05 -1.31
C GLY A 162 -7.82 7.36 -1.25
N VAL A 163 -8.71 6.42 -1.58
CA VAL A 163 -10.13 6.62 -1.28
C VAL A 163 -10.34 6.84 0.23
N VAL A 164 -11.10 7.88 0.58
CA VAL A 164 -11.55 8.14 1.95
C VAL A 164 -13.01 7.71 2.06
N TYR A 165 -13.26 6.66 2.83
CA TYR A 165 -14.59 6.06 2.93
C TYR A 165 -15.62 7.05 3.47
N GLN A 166 -15.23 7.92 4.42
CA GLN A 166 -16.09 8.95 5.00
C GLN A 166 -16.46 10.10 4.04
N ASP A 167 -15.87 10.14 2.85
CA ASP A 167 -16.17 11.13 1.82
C ASP A 167 -16.88 10.53 0.61
N LEU A 168 -17.21 9.23 0.61
CA LEU A 168 -17.85 8.54 -0.51
C LEU A 168 -19.18 9.18 -0.94
N ASP A 169 -19.99 9.63 0.02
CA ASP A 169 -21.24 10.33 -0.25
C ASP A 169 -21.00 11.64 -1.02
N LYS A 170 -20.00 12.42 -0.60
CA LYS A 170 -19.58 13.66 -1.25
C LYS A 170 -19.03 13.40 -2.64
N TYR A 171 -18.29 12.30 -2.84
CA TYR A 171 -17.79 11.94 -4.16
C TYR A 171 -18.95 11.69 -5.13
N ILE A 172 -19.93 10.89 -4.71
CA ILE A 172 -21.14 10.58 -5.50
C ILE A 172 -21.93 11.87 -5.79
N GLN A 173 -22.12 12.72 -4.78
CA GLN A 173 -22.85 13.99 -4.93
C GLN A 173 -22.14 14.99 -5.85
N SER A 174 -20.81 14.95 -5.89
CA SER A 174 -20.01 15.89 -6.68
C SER A 174 -20.17 15.74 -8.20
N LYS A 175 -20.57 14.55 -8.66
CA LYS A 175 -20.66 14.17 -10.08
C LYS A 175 -19.35 14.37 -10.88
N LYS A 176 -18.22 14.54 -10.19
CA LYS A 176 -16.89 14.57 -10.81
C LYS A 176 -16.49 13.16 -11.25
N LYS A 177 -15.49 13.07 -12.13
CA LYS A 177 -14.86 11.77 -12.43
C LYS A 177 -14.33 11.17 -11.12
N PRO A 178 -14.32 9.84 -10.98
CA PRO A 178 -13.93 9.19 -9.72
C PRO A 178 -12.60 9.69 -9.14
N LEU A 179 -11.56 9.80 -9.97
CA LEU A 179 -10.25 10.29 -9.53
C LEU A 179 -10.31 11.76 -9.06
N ASP A 180 -10.90 12.63 -9.86
CA ASP A 180 -11.05 14.05 -9.55
C ASP A 180 -11.84 14.26 -8.25
N ALA A 181 -12.88 13.45 -8.01
CA ALA A 181 -13.66 13.49 -6.79
C ALA A 181 -12.79 13.14 -5.57
N VAL A 182 -12.08 12.00 -5.61
CA VAL A 182 -11.21 11.55 -4.51
C VAL A 182 -10.14 12.59 -4.20
N LEU A 183 -9.44 13.09 -5.22
CA LEU A 183 -8.34 14.04 -5.03
C LEU A 183 -8.83 15.40 -4.55
N SER A 184 -9.87 15.97 -5.18
CA SER A 184 -10.29 17.34 -4.86
C SER A 184 -11.13 17.46 -3.57
N ILE A 185 -11.81 16.40 -3.14
CA ILE A 185 -12.67 16.44 -1.94
C ILE A 185 -11.89 16.06 -0.69
N SER A 186 -11.14 14.95 -0.74
CA SER A 186 -10.39 14.45 0.43
C SER A 186 -9.02 15.08 0.54
N TYR A 187 -8.40 15.47 -0.57
CA TYR A 187 -7.06 16.05 -0.58
C TYR A 187 -7.01 17.43 -1.26
N PRO A 188 -7.87 18.37 -0.84
CA PRO A 188 -7.94 19.70 -1.45
C PRO A 188 -6.59 20.45 -1.47
N PHE A 189 -5.71 20.12 -0.52
CA PHE A 189 -4.38 20.70 -0.36
C PHE A 189 -3.32 20.19 -1.35
N ILE A 190 -3.64 19.19 -2.19
CA ILE A 190 -2.74 18.78 -3.29
C ILE A 190 -2.45 20.00 -4.18
N VAL A 191 -3.46 20.84 -4.45
CA VAL A 191 -3.29 22.13 -5.13
C VAL A 191 -3.28 23.26 -4.10
N SER A 192 -2.15 23.96 -3.96
CA SER A 192 -1.92 24.94 -2.88
C SER A 192 -2.46 26.34 -3.20
N PRO A 193 -3.70 26.64 -2.78
CA PRO A 193 -3.77 27.56 -1.63
C PRO A 193 -4.65 27.01 -0.50
N GLN A 194 -5.16 25.78 -0.63
CA GLN A 194 -6.14 25.27 0.32
C GLN A 194 -5.48 24.94 1.67
N LYS A 195 -6.11 25.39 2.76
CA LYS A 195 -5.64 25.10 4.12
C LYS A 195 -5.71 23.60 4.39
N VAL A 196 -4.63 23.09 4.99
CA VAL A 196 -4.60 21.72 5.52
C VAL A 196 -5.40 21.69 6.82
N ASN A 197 -6.60 21.15 6.74
CA ASN A 197 -7.50 20.97 7.90
C ASN A 197 -7.41 19.56 8.49
N GLN A 198 -6.91 18.61 7.71
CA GLN A 198 -6.83 17.19 8.04
C GLN A 198 -5.44 16.67 7.66
N THR A 199 -4.92 15.75 8.45
CA THR A 199 -3.66 15.08 8.18
C THR A 199 -3.90 13.60 7.89
N TYR A 200 -3.11 13.06 6.97
CA TYR A 200 -3.20 11.70 6.48
C TYR A 200 -1.87 11.01 6.70
N ILE A 201 -1.89 9.89 7.43
CA ILE A 201 -0.72 9.03 7.56
C ILE A 201 -0.64 8.14 6.32
N VAL A 202 0.53 8.13 5.68
CA VAL A 202 0.82 7.28 4.52
C VAL A 202 1.16 5.87 5.00
N ASN A 203 0.43 4.87 4.49
CA ASN A 203 0.60 3.47 4.91
C ASN A 203 1.67 2.73 4.08
N GLU A 204 1.83 3.08 2.80
CA GLU A 204 2.80 2.46 1.88
C GLU A 204 3.84 3.50 1.42
N PRO A 205 4.85 3.81 2.25
CA PRO A 205 5.78 4.91 2.00
C PRO A 205 6.85 4.60 0.93
N GLU A 206 6.90 3.36 0.43
CA GLU A 206 7.97 2.88 -0.46
C GLU A 206 7.85 3.32 -1.92
N SER A 207 6.71 3.87 -2.33
CA SER A 207 6.52 4.28 -3.72
C SER A 207 7.44 5.43 -4.13
N LEU A 208 8.13 5.28 -5.27
CA LEU A 208 8.98 6.34 -5.84
C LEU A 208 8.20 7.63 -6.15
N THR A 209 6.92 7.50 -6.51
CA THR A 209 6.04 8.62 -6.88
C THR A 209 5.17 9.10 -5.72
N LEU A 210 5.47 8.68 -4.49
CA LEU A 210 4.72 9.13 -3.32
C LEU A 210 4.81 10.65 -3.16
N LEU A 211 3.65 11.31 -3.10
CA LEU A 211 3.54 12.72 -2.78
C LEU A 211 3.59 12.92 -1.26
N ILE A 212 4.64 13.57 -0.77
CA ILE A 212 4.75 14.01 0.62
C ILE A 212 4.82 15.53 0.62
N LYS A 213 3.88 16.15 1.34
CA LYS A 213 3.81 17.59 1.58
C LYS A 213 2.92 17.84 2.80
N LYS A 214 2.75 19.10 3.20
CA LYS A 214 1.82 19.47 4.28
C LYS A 214 0.43 18.84 4.04
N GLY A 215 -0.04 18.05 4.99
CA GLY A 215 -1.27 17.25 4.90
C GLY A 215 -1.03 15.75 4.75
N PHE A 216 0.11 15.33 4.20
CA PHE A 216 0.59 13.95 4.22
C PHE A 216 1.75 13.79 5.20
N GLN A 217 1.70 12.76 6.02
CA GLN A 217 2.72 12.45 7.00
C GLN A 217 3.17 11.00 6.90
N LEU A 218 4.48 10.81 6.98
CA LEU A 218 5.11 9.53 7.21
C LEU A 218 5.08 9.19 8.70
N PRO A 219 4.97 7.90 9.04
CA PRO A 219 5.16 7.45 10.42
C PRO A 219 6.51 7.93 10.98
N SER A 220 6.55 8.27 12.28
CA SER A 220 7.78 8.73 12.93
C SER A 220 8.88 7.66 12.98
N SER A 221 8.49 6.38 12.87
CA SER A 221 9.39 5.23 12.82
C SER A 221 9.84 4.87 11.40
N TYR A 222 9.33 5.54 10.37
CA TYR A 222 9.66 5.17 9.00
C TYR A 222 11.11 5.54 8.66
N ILE A 223 11.87 4.51 8.27
CA ILE A 223 13.23 4.57 7.73
C ILE A 223 13.26 3.62 6.53
N PRO A 224 13.65 4.07 5.32
CA PRO A 224 13.80 3.17 4.18
C PRO A 224 14.81 2.06 4.47
N ASN A 225 14.50 0.83 4.06
CA ASN A 225 15.33 -0.35 4.37
C ASN A 225 16.56 -0.50 3.46
N ASP A 226 16.68 0.34 2.43
CA ASP A 226 17.67 0.25 1.36
C ASP A 226 18.56 1.50 1.24
N LEU A 227 18.67 2.29 2.31
CA LEU A 227 19.55 3.46 2.36
C LEU A 227 21.02 3.09 2.13
N LYS A 228 21.71 3.89 1.32
CA LYS A 228 23.14 3.78 1.03
C LYS A 228 23.77 5.16 0.92
N ASP A 229 25.01 5.29 1.39
CA ASP A 229 25.84 6.46 1.11
C ASP A 229 26.04 6.58 -0.41
N VAL A 230 25.92 7.79 -0.94
CA VAL A 230 26.21 8.08 -2.34
C VAL A 230 27.70 8.38 -2.55
N ASN A 231 28.26 7.93 -3.68
CA ASN A 231 29.66 8.09 -4.02
C ASN A 231 29.89 9.30 -4.95
N ILE A 232 29.48 10.48 -4.49
CA ILE A 232 29.77 11.77 -5.12
C ILE A 232 30.39 12.74 -4.08
N PRO A 233 31.03 13.85 -4.47
CA PRO A 233 31.55 14.83 -3.53
C PRO A 233 30.48 15.32 -2.56
N ILE A 234 30.88 15.57 -1.32
CA ILE A 234 29.98 15.89 -0.21
C ILE A 234 30.37 17.26 0.36
N ALA A 235 29.39 18.12 0.60
CA ALA A 235 29.63 19.41 1.24
C ALA A 235 30.16 19.20 2.67
N LYS A 236 31.03 20.09 3.14
CA LYS A 236 31.75 19.94 4.41
C LYS A 236 30.82 19.69 5.61
N ASP A 237 29.65 20.34 5.62
CA ASP A 237 28.68 20.27 6.72
C ASP A 237 27.51 19.31 6.43
N CYS A 238 27.60 18.49 5.36
CA CYS A 238 26.57 17.52 5.01
C CYS A 238 26.72 16.24 5.85
N GLU A 239 25.88 16.11 6.88
CA GLU A 239 25.79 14.89 7.70
C GLU A 239 24.91 13.79 7.09
N ASN A 240 24.11 14.14 6.08
CA ASN A 240 23.04 13.30 5.55
C ASN A 240 23.30 12.91 4.08
N LYS A 241 24.29 12.06 3.83
CA LYS A 241 24.71 11.66 2.47
C LYS A 241 24.02 10.41 1.91
N GLN A 242 22.99 9.91 2.59
CA GLN A 242 22.33 8.67 2.22
C GLN A 242 21.15 8.91 1.31
N LEU A 243 20.94 8.04 0.32
CA LEU A 243 19.71 7.95 -0.46
C LEU A 243 19.27 6.49 -0.51
N ARG A 244 18.01 6.24 -0.85
CA ARG A 244 17.57 4.90 -1.24
C ARG A 244 18.43 4.43 -2.41
N LYS A 245 18.77 3.15 -2.43
CA LYS A 245 19.76 2.57 -3.36
C LYS A 245 19.53 2.99 -4.82
N GLU A 246 18.30 2.91 -5.31
CA GLU A 246 17.97 3.24 -6.70
C GLU A 246 18.21 4.72 -7.02
N ALA A 247 17.79 5.62 -6.11
CA ALA A 247 18.02 7.06 -6.23
C ALA A 247 19.52 7.38 -6.18
N GLY A 248 20.25 6.81 -5.21
CA GLY A 248 21.70 6.99 -5.08
C GLY A 248 22.48 6.59 -6.33
N GLN A 249 22.18 5.42 -6.90
CA GLN A 249 22.79 4.96 -8.15
C GLN A 249 22.48 5.87 -9.34
N ALA A 250 21.26 6.38 -9.41
CA ALA A 250 20.88 7.34 -10.43
C ALA A 250 21.63 8.68 -10.30
N LEU A 251 21.80 9.17 -9.06
CA LEU A 251 22.56 10.39 -8.78
C LEU A 251 24.04 10.23 -9.12
N GLU A 252 24.65 9.10 -8.76
CA GLU A 252 26.03 8.79 -9.12
C GLU A 252 26.22 8.80 -10.64
N LYS A 253 25.28 8.20 -11.39
CA LYS A 253 25.32 8.22 -12.86
C LYS A 253 25.19 9.63 -13.41
N MET A 254 24.24 10.42 -12.90
CA MET A 254 24.07 11.83 -13.30
C MET A 254 25.34 12.63 -13.06
N TYR A 255 25.99 12.43 -11.91
CA TYR A 255 27.25 13.08 -11.58
C TYR A 255 28.39 12.66 -12.54
N GLN A 256 28.51 11.37 -12.87
CA GLN A 256 29.54 10.91 -13.82
C GLN A 256 29.37 11.51 -15.22
N ASP A 257 28.14 11.75 -15.66
CA ASP A 257 27.89 12.39 -16.94
C ASP A 257 28.14 13.90 -16.89
N ALA A 258 27.76 14.58 -15.79
CA ALA A 258 28.13 15.98 -15.55
C ALA A 258 29.66 16.19 -15.53
N LEU A 259 30.41 15.28 -14.92
CA LEU A 259 31.87 15.33 -14.87
C LEU A 259 32.52 15.30 -16.27
N LYS A 260 31.92 14.60 -17.24
CA LYS A 260 32.44 14.56 -18.62
C LYS A 260 32.36 15.95 -19.29
N GLU A 261 31.46 16.80 -18.80
CA GLU A 261 31.32 18.20 -19.22
C GLU A 261 32.07 19.17 -18.28
N ASN A 262 32.94 18.65 -17.41
CA ASN A 262 33.67 19.41 -16.40
C ASN A 262 32.76 20.17 -15.42
N LEU A 263 31.58 19.61 -15.13
CA LEU A 263 30.61 20.12 -14.16
C LEU A 263 30.68 19.27 -12.89
N HIS A 264 30.94 19.91 -11.75
CA HIS A 264 31.26 19.22 -10.49
C HIS A 264 30.13 19.38 -9.48
N LEU A 265 29.16 18.46 -9.51
CA LEU A 265 28.06 18.41 -8.55
C LEU A 265 28.52 17.93 -7.17
N VAL A 266 27.86 18.43 -6.13
CA VAL A 266 28.13 18.08 -4.73
C VAL A 266 26.81 17.85 -4.00
N ILE A 267 26.73 16.79 -3.20
CA ILE A 267 25.58 16.59 -2.30
C ILE A 267 25.69 17.47 -1.06
N ASN A 268 24.60 18.18 -0.74
CA ASN A 268 24.46 19.02 0.45
C ASN A 268 23.51 18.41 1.49
N SER A 269 22.49 17.66 1.05
CA SER A 269 21.60 16.92 1.94
C SER A 269 20.90 15.78 1.20
N GLY A 270 20.68 14.65 1.85
CA GLY A 270 19.96 13.48 1.35
C GLY A 270 18.90 13.03 2.36
N TYR A 271 18.90 11.77 2.76
CA TYR A 271 17.96 11.23 3.73
C TYR A 271 18.03 11.95 5.07
N ARG A 272 16.88 12.34 5.60
CA ARG A 272 16.74 12.95 6.93
C ARG A 272 15.67 12.22 7.73
N SER A 273 16.06 11.67 8.87
CA SER A 273 15.12 10.98 9.76
C SER A 273 14.06 11.92 10.32
N PHE A 274 12.94 11.35 10.78
CA PHE A 274 11.90 12.10 11.48
C PHE A 274 12.46 12.92 12.66
N GLN A 275 13.36 12.33 13.45
CA GLN A 275 13.92 12.99 14.64
C GLN A 275 14.82 14.19 14.27
N GLN A 276 15.63 14.05 13.22
CA GLN A 276 16.42 15.19 12.71
C GLN A 276 15.50 16.29 12.17
N GLN A 277 14.45 15.93 11.40
CA GLN A 277 13.47 16.91 10.93
C GLN A 277 12.74 17.59 12.09
N LYS A 278 12.45 16.85 13.17
CA LYS A 278 11.86 17.41 14.39
C LYS A 278 12.80 18.41 15.08
N ALA A 279 14.08 18.09 15.20
CA ALA A 279 15.05 19.01 15.78
C ALA A 279 15.15 20.33 14.99
N ILE A 280 15.21 20.25 13.65
CA ILE A 280 15.19 21.44 12.77
C ILE A 280 13.88 22.21 12.94
N TYR A 281 12.74 21.51 12.96
CA TYR A 281 11.43 22.12 13.14
C TYR A 281 11.34 22.86 14.48
N ASP A 282 11.72 22.22 15.59
CA ASP A 282 11.68 22.83 16.91
C ASP A 282 12.60 24.07 17.00
N ASP A 283 13.79 24.03 16.41
CA ASP A 283 14.74 25.15 16.36
C ASP A 283 14.17 26.36 15.59
N TYR A 284 13.51 26.12 14.45
CA TYR A 284 12.85 27.19 13.68
C TYR A 284 11.69 27.83 14.46
N PHE A 285 10.90 27.04 15.19
CA PHE A 285 9.80 27.56 16.01
C PHE A 285 10.27 28.28 17.29
N GLN A 286 11.52 28.09 17.69
CA GLN A 286 12.14 28.92 18.73
C GLN A 286 12.67 30.25 18.17
N LYS A 287 13.15 30.26 16.92
CA LYS A 287 13.79 31.42 16.30
C LYS A 287 12.83 32.37 15.59
N TYR A 288 11.74 31.85 15.04
CA TYR A 288 10.78 32.59 14.21
C TYR A 288 9.37 32.50 14.78
N ASP A 289 8.51 33.45 14.41
CA ASP A 289 7.08 33.35 14.73
C ASP A 289 6.44 32.12 14.03
N ALA A 290 5.33 31.65 14.58
CA ALA A 290 4.70 30.41 14.12
C ALA A 290 4.27 30.43 12.64
N VAL A 291 3.95 31.60 12.09
CA VAL A 291 3.56 31.72 10.68
C VAL A 291 4.80 31.59 9.78
N THR A 292 5.87 32.30 10.12
CA THR A 292 7.15 32.23 9.40
C THR A 292 7.77 30.84 9.49
N ALA A 293 7.85 30.26 10.69
CA ALA A 293 8.40 28.92 10.88
C ALA A 293 7.61 27.87 10.08
N ALA A 294 6.27 27.91 10.10
CA ALA A 294 5.43 26.97 9.36
C ALA A 294 5.54 27.08 7.82
N GLY A 295 6.11 28.18 7.30
CA GLY A 295 6.38 28.38 5.87
C GLY A 295 7.79 27.98 5.44
N LEU A 296 8.76 27.95 6.36
CA LEU A 296 10.18 27.71 6.05
C LEU A 296 10.63 26.27 6.28
N VAL A 297 9.94 25.52 7.16
CA VAL A 297 10.35 24.16 7.51
C VAL A 297 9.17 23.19 7.42
N ALA A 298 9.41 22.04 6.82
CA ALA A 298 8.44 20.96 6.76
C ALA A 298 8.14 20.42 8.18
N ILE A 299 6.86 20.18 8.47
CA ILE A 299 6.41 19.49 9.68
C ILE A 299 7.07 18.09 9.71
N PRO A 300 7.53 17.58 10.87
CA PRO A 300 8.04 16.23 10.98
C PRO A 300 7.05 15.21 10.40
N GLY A 301 7.55 14.29 9.56
CA GLY A 301 6.71 13.38 8.77
C GLY A 301 6.28 13.92 7.41
N SER A 302 6.29 15.23 7.17
CA SER A 302 5.91 15.87 5.90
C SER A 302 7.10 16.33 5.05
N SER A 303 8.32 15.91 5.39
CA SER A 303 9.54 16.22 4.63
C SER A 303 9.85 15.09 3.64
N GLU A 304 10.02 15.41 2.36
CA GLU A 304 10.37 14.42 1.34
C GLU A 304 11.78 13.82 1.53
N HIS A 305 12.65 14.46 2.34
CA HIS A 305 13.94 13.87 2.71
C HIS A 305 13.80 12.58 3.54
N GLN A 306 12.70 12.42 4.29
CA GLN A 306 12.48 11.20 5.06
C GLN A 306 12.22 9.98 4.15
N LEU A 307 11.88 10.19 2.87
CA LEU A 307 11.77 9.11 1.90
C LEU A 307 13.13 8.57 1.43
N GLY A 308 14.23 9.30 1.67
CA GLY A 308 15.52 9.00 1.05
C GLY A 308 15.51 9.09 -0.48
N LEU A 309 14.50 9.76 -1.06
CA LEU A 309 14.33 9.98 -2.50
C LEU A 309 14.67 11.42 -2.92
N SER A 310 14.95 12.30 -1.96
CA SER A 310 15.20 13.72 -2.21
C SER A 310 16.63 14.08 -1.89
N VAL A 311 17.21 14.93 -2.71
CA VAL A 311 18.59 15.40 -2.58
C VAL A 311 18.66 16.91 -2.77
N ASP A 312 19.35 17.57 -1.85
CA ASP A 312 19.79 18.95 -2.03
C ASP A 312 21.19 18.94 -2.66
N LEU A 313 21.32 19.57 -3.82
CA LEU A 313 22.57 19.68 -4.55
C LEU A 313 23.18 21.08 -4.42
N THR A 314 24.50 21.12 -4.47
CA THR A 314 25.29 22.31 -4.72
C THR A 314 26.38 21.96 -5.74
N SER A 315 27.34 22.86 -5.96
CA SER A 315 28.47 22.62 -6.85
C SER A 315 29.80 22.97 -6.18
N GLN A 316 30.88 22.41 -6.71
CA GLN A 316 32.22 22.77 -6.27
C GLN A 316 32.51 24.25 -6.51
N SER A 317 31.92 24.84 -7.56
CA SER A 317 32.04 26.27 -7.85
C SER A 317 31.36 27.15 -6.80
N VAL A 318 30.26 26.71 -6.18
CA VAL A 318 29.68 27.36 -4.99
C VAL A 318 30.58 27.19 -3.77
N ILE A 319 31.10 25.98 -3.51
CA ILE A 319 31.99 25.70 -2.37
C ILE A 319 33.26 26.56 -2.42
N ASN A 320 33.80 26.77 -3.62
CA ASN A 320 34.98 27.60 -3.85
C ASN A 320 34.68 29.10 -3.86
N GLY A 321 33.42 29.51 -3.67
CA GLY A 321 33.00 30.91 -3.66
C GLY A 321 32.98 31.59 -5.04
N GLN A 322 33.03 30.83 -6.13
CA GLN A 322 32.91 31.37 -7.50
C GLN A 322 31.48 31.81 -7.82
N TRP A 323 30.50 31.09 -7.26
CA TRP A 323 29.08 31.43 -7.31
C TRP A 323 28.50 31.48 -5.91
N ARG A 324 27.52 32.37 -5.70
CA ARG A 324 26.84 32.50 -4.41
C ARG A 324 25.72 31.49 -4.20
N PHE A 325 25.01 31.16 -5.27
CA PHE A 325 23.83 30.29 -5.21
C PHE A 325 23.94 29.20 -6.28
N PHE A 326 23.55 27.98 -5.92
CA PHE A 326 23.55 26.85 -6.87
C PHE A 326 22.70 27.15 -8.10
N GLY A 327 21.54 27.79 -7.93
CA GLY A 327 20.63 28.11 -9.04
C GLY A 327 21.19 29.03 -10.14
N ASP A 328 22.34 29.67 -9.89
CA ASP A 328 22.97 30.56 -10.87
C ASP A 328 24.09 29.86 -11.66
N THR A 329 24.49 28.64 -11.28
CA THR A 329 25.70 28.01 -11.81
C THR A 329 25.47 27.26 -13.13
N PRO A 330 26.54 27.02 -13.91
CA PRO A 330 26.49 26.13 -15.07
C PRO A 330 26.02 24.71 -14.72
N GLU A 331 26.42 24.18 -13.55
CA GLU A 331 26.01 22.87 -13.08
C GLU A 331 24.49 22.78 -12.90
N TYR A 332 23.86 23.79 -12.27
CA TYR A 332 22.40 23.81 -12.13
C TYR A 332 21.68 23.81 -13.48
N LYS A 333 22.12 24.65 -14.42
CA LYS A 333 21.52 24.71 -15.77
C LYS A 333 21.55 23.34 -16.45
N TRP A 334 22.70 22.67 -16.40
CA TRP A 334 22.84 21.32 -16.92
C TRP A 334 21.92 20.31 -16.22
N VAL A 335 21.82 20.37 -14.89
CA VAL A 335 20.92 19.47 -14.13
C VAL A 335 19.46 19.69 -14.51
N ILE A 336 19.01 20.93 -14.70
CA ILE A 336 17.63 21.20 -15.12
C ILE A 336 17.32 20.59 -16.49
N GLU A 337 18.27 20.61 -17.40
CA GLU A 337 18.11 20.02 -18.73
C GLU A 337 18.17 18.48 -18.71
N ASN A 338 18.95 17.88 -17.81
CA ASN A 338 19.30 16.46 -17.88
C ASN A 338 18.74 15.56 -16.76
N ALA A 339 18.33 16.11 -15.62
CA ALA A 339 17.94 15.34 -14.42
C ALA A 339 16.87 14.26 -14.70
N HIS A 340 15.93 14.57 -15.60
CA HIS A 340 14.83 13.68 -15.95
C HIS A 340 15.29 12.38 -16.63
N HIS A 341 16.42 12.39 -17.34
CA HIS A 341 17.04 11.19 -17.91
C HIS A 341 17.51 10.20 -16.84
N TYR A 342 17.79 10.68 -15.63
CA TYR A 342 18.23 9.88 -14.50
C TYR A 342 17.08 9.53 -13.55
N GLY A 343 15.89 10.12 -13.73
CA GLY A 343 14.73 9.89 -12.86
C GLY A 343 14.52 10.96 -11.79
N TYR A 344 15.24 12.09 -11.89
CA TYR A 344 15.08 13.24 -11.00
C TYR A 344 14.21 14.33 -11.62
N ILE A 345 13.45 15.03 -10.78
CA ILE A 345 12.73 16.25 -11.12
C ILE A 345 13.20 17.40 -10.23
N LEU A 346 13.20 18.64 -10.74
CA LEU A 346 13.23 19.81 -9.88
C LEU A 346 11.90 19.85 -9.11
N ARG A 347 11.94 19.64 -7.81
CA ARG A 347 10.72 19.41 -7.02
C ARG A 347 9.90 20.68 -6.81
N TYR A 348 10.58 21.81 -6.67
CA TYR A 348 10.01 23.12 -6.39
C TYR A 348 10.48 24.16 -7.42
N PRO A 349 9.95 24.11 -8.66
CA PRO A 349 10.29 25.06 -9.71
C PRO A 349 9.74 26.46 -9.46
N GLN A 350 10.34 27.44 -10.13
CA GLN A 350 9.87 28.83 -10.13
C GLN A 350 8.41 28.93 -10.62
N ASN A 351 7.65 29.86 -10.04
CA ASN A 351 6.24 30.15 -10.38
C ASN A 351 5.24 29.01 -10.12
N LYS A 352 5.64 27.93 -9.44
CA LYS A 352 4.77 26.77 -9.12
C LYS A 352 4.47 26.63 -7.63
N SER A 353 4.80 27.62 -6.81
CA SER A 353 4.51 27.64 -5.37
C SER A 353 3.01 27.56 -5.05
N HIS A 354 2.15 28.07 -5.92
CA HIS A 354 0.69 27.92 -5.85
C HIS A 354 0.19 26.48 -6.11
N ILE A 355 1.08 25.55 -6.46
CA ILE A 355 0.77 24.12 -6.60
C ILE A 355 1.51 23.37 -5.50
N THR A 356 2.82 23.55 -5.41
CA THR A 356 3.68 22.81 -4.47
C THR A 356 3.44 23.21 -3.01
N GLY A 357 3.09 24.47 -2.76
CA GLY A 357 3.02 25.06 -1.42
C GLY A 357 4.38 25.44 -0.84
N THR A 358 5.44 25.32 -1.64
CA THR A 358 6.83 25.65 -1.30
C THR A 358 7.37 26.64 -2.32
N THR A 359 8.17 27.62 -1.87
CA THR A 359 8.86 28.57 -2.76
C THR A 359 9.87 27.86 -3.66
N ASN A 360 10.41 28.57 -4.65
CA ASN A 360 11.43 28.03 -5.55
C ASN A 360 12.66 27.54 -4.75
N GLU A 361 13.06 26.29 -4.95
CA GLU A 361 14.25 25.68 -4.34
C GLU A 361 15.13 25.07 -5.44
N PRO A 362 16.03 25.85 -6.07
CA PRO A 362 16.84 25.37 -7.19
C PRO A 362 17.81 24.24 -6.83
N TRP A 363 18.04 23.98 -5.55
CA TRP A 363 18.89 22.89 -5.08
C TRP A 363 18.15 21.56 -4.86
N HIS A 364 16.81 21.56 -4.76
CA HIS A 364 16.06 20.41 -4.27
C HIS A 364 15.52 19.53 -5.42
N PHE A 365 16.08 18.34 -5.55
CA PHE A 365 15.72 17.36 -6.57
C PHE A 365 15.10 16.11 -5.97
N ARG A 366 14.02 15.64 -6.59
CA ARG A 366 13.26 14.48 -6.15
C ARG A 366 13.35 13.34 -7.16
N TYR A 367 13.77 12.16 -6.70
CA TYR A 367 13.76 10.94 -7.49
C TYR A 367 12.35 10.35 -7.57
N VAL A 368 11.88 10.07 -8.78
CA VAL A 368 10.56 9.49 -9.09
C VAL A 368 10.62 8.34 -10.10
N GLY A 369 11.84 7.93 -10.50
CA GLY A 369 12.10 6.98 -11.57
C GLY A 369 12.07 7.64 -12.97
N GLN A 370 12.86 7.11 -13.90
CA GLN A 370 13.08 7.70 -15.24
C GLN A 370 11.79 7.93 -16.02
N LYS A 371 10.88 6.95 -16.03
CA LYS A 371 9.60 7.06 -16.76
C LYS A 371 8.76 8.23 -16.25
N THR A 372 8.60 8.34 -14.93
CA THR A 372 7.80 9.40 -14.32
C THR A 372 8.47 10.77 -14.48
N ALA A 373 9.79 10.84 -14.26
CA ALA A 373 10.52 12.10 -14.40
C ALA A 373 10.45 12.63 -15.83
N LYS A 374 10.54 11.76 -16.83
CA LYS A 374 10.35 12.10 -18.24
C LYS A 374 8.96 12.70 -18.50
N ILE A 375 7.89 12.05 -18.02
CA ILE A 375 6.51 12.56 -18.17
C ILE A 375 6.38 13.94 -17.53
N ILE A 376 6.89 14.11 -16.31
CA ILE A 376 6.83 15.37 -15.57
C ILE A 376 7.59 16.48 -16.33
N TYR A 377 8.77 16.18 -16.83
CA TYR A 377 9.60 17.09 -17.60
C TYR A 377 8.93 17.53 -18.91
N GLU A 378 8.47 16.58 -19.73
CA GLU A 378 7.85 16.84 -21.05
C GLU A 378 6.57 17.68 -20.94
N ASN A 379 5.85 17.59 -19.80
CA ASN A 379 4.62 18.34 -19.57
C ASN A 379 4.80 19.62 -18.73
N ASN A 380 6.03 19.94 -18.30
CA ASN A 380 6.31 21.04 -17.36
C ASN A 380 5.43 20.98 -16.10
N TRP A 381 5.31 19.77 -15.56
CA TRP A 381 4.48 19.42 -14.40
C TRP A 381 5.27 19.46 -13.10
N THR A 382 4.56 19.58 -11.98
CA THR A 382 5.09 19.20 -10.66
C THR A 382 4.69 17.75 -10.32
N LEU A 383 5.16 17.24 -9.18
CA LEU A 383 4.70 15.94 -8.69
C LEU A 383 3.20 15.96 -8.34
N GLU A 384 2.69 17.10 -7.86
CA GLU A 384 1.25 17.30 -7.66
C GLU A 384 0.46 17.20 -8.97
N ASP A 385 0.92 17.87 -10.02
CA ASP A 385 0.30 17.76 -11.35
C ASP A 385 0.26 16.29 -11.81
N TYR A 386 1.35 15.55 -11.63
CA TYR A 386 1.38 14.11 -11.93
C TYR A 386 0.33 13.31 -11.14
N VAL A 387 0.22 13.56 -9.83
CA VAL A 387 -0.79 12.90 -8.96
C VAL A 387 -2.21 13.25 -9.38
N LEU A 388 -2.48 14.48 -9.84
CA LEU A 388 -3.80 14.86 -10.33
C LEU A 388 -4.22 14.07 -11.59
N HIS A 389 -3.26 13.63 -12.40
CA HIS A 389 -3.53 12.86 -13.62
C HIS A 389 -3.51 11.35 -13.41
N TYR A 390 -2.63 10.84 -12.55
CA TYR A 390 -2.40 9.39 -12.37
C TYR A 390 -2.85 8.84 -11.02
N GLY A 391 -3.27 9.71 -10.10
CA GLY A 391 -3.68 9.36 -8.75
C GLY A 391 -2.54 9.16 -7.76
N LEU A 392 -2.92 8.90 -6.51
CA LEU A 392 -1.97 8.61 -5.45
C LEU A 392 -1.37 7.21 -5.65
N SER A 393 -0.08 7.07 -5.37
CA SER A 393 0.60 5.78 -5.47
C SER A 393 0.41 4.89 -4.24
N SER A 394 -0.13 5.45 -3.15
CA SER A 394 -0.17 4.86 -1.81
C SER A 394 -1.54 5.07 -1.17
N SER A 395 -1.92 4.14 -0.30
CA SER A 395 -3.08 4.27 0.58
C SER A 395 -2.75 5.16 1.79
N THR A 396 -3.78 5.80 2.36
CA THR A 396 -3.61 6.67 3.53
C THR A 396 -4.67 6.41 4.58
N THR A 397 -4.32 6.61 5.85
CA THR A 397 -5.27 6.59 6.96
C THR A 397 -5.50 8.00 7.47
N LEU A 398 -6.77 8.38 7.68
CA LEU A 398 -7.08 9.65 8.34
C LEU A 398 -6.60 9.63 9.77
N GLN A 399 -5.81 10.62 10.14
CA GLN A 399 -5.53 10.91 11.54
C GLN A 399 -6.28 12.18 11.93
N LYS A 400 -7.17 12.09 12.92
CA LYS A 400 -7.78 13.29 13.48
C LYS A 400 -6.67 14.20 13.98
N SER A 401 -6.64 15.41 13.46
CA SER A 401 -5.79 16.49 13.94
C SER A 401 -6.15 16.76 15.39
N ASN A 402 -5.40 16.19 16.34
CA ASN A 402 -5.40 16.63 17.74
C ASN A 402 -4.70 17.99 17.80
N ARG A 403 -5.31 19.03 17.24
CA ARG A 403 -4.91 20.40 17.54
C ARG A 403 -5.31 20.65 18.99
N LYS A 404 -4.33 20.56 19.88
CA LYS A 404 -4.35 21.35 21.12
C LYS A 404 -3.94 22.77 20.77
#